data_AF-K0VM91-F1
#
_entry.id   AF-K0VM91-F1
#
_cell.length_a   1.000
_cell.length_b   1.000
_cell.length_c   1.000
_cell.angle_alpha   90.00
_cell.angle_beta   90.00
_cell.angle_gamma   90.00
#
_symmetry.space_group_name_H-M   'P 1'
#
loop_
_entity.id
_entity.type
_entity.pdbx_description
1 polymer ?
#
loop_
_entity_poly.entity_id
_entity_poly.type
_entity_poly.pdbx_seq_one_letter_code
_entity_poly.pdbx_strand_id
1 'polypeptide(L)'
;MAGISFFDAVCRNLIGIGGHMLPGDIDANAASAVLASLRPESSISARHTIGLLDPITEGDIVRPVDDGLPENLEAVIARYGNRWFKIKLSGAIDADLDRLTRIATVLDRLPDYQVTVDGNEQFAAAEQLGALLAQIEAMPRLARLRAAIAFIEQPFSRAITMETPLGGLAAQLPFLIDESDDGDGAFARARGLGYTGVSSKTCKGIYRSLLKAIRIRTATVPGPFLSGEDLTCQAGLAVQQDLALVSLLGLSHVERNGHHYVAGMQGAPEAEKTRFAEAHPGLYERGPDGPRLSIRDGRIAIGSLGAVGYASGALPDFEAMEPLS
;
A
#
# COMPACT_ATOMS: atom_id res chain seq x y z
N MET A 1 -3.52 -16.23 27.23
CA MET A 1 -2.90 -15.76 25.98
C MET A 1 -1.42 -16.13 25.99
N ALA A 2 -0.85 -16.57 24.87
CA ALA A 2 0.49 -17.17 24.83
C ALA A 2 1.66 -16.19 25.10
N GLY A 3 1.41 -14.90 25.33
CA GLY A 3 2.45 -13.92 25.66
C GLY A 3 3.45 -13.66 24.53
N ILE A 4 3.04 -13.87 23.28
CA ILE A 4 3.88 -13.76 22.08
C ILE A 4 3.42 -12.65 21.16
N SER A 5 4.29 -12.25 20.23
CA SER A 5 3.96 -11.31 19.16
C SER A 5 3.11 -11.96 18.07
N PHE A 6 2.42 -11.13 17.27
CA PHE A 6 1.76 -11.55 16.04
C PHE A 6 2.74 -12.21 15.07
N PHE A 7 3.97 -11.71 14.97
CA PHE A 7 5.01 -12.29 14.12
C PHE A 7 5.32 -13.72 14.52
N ASP A 8 5.54 -13.98 15.81
CA ASP A 8 5.80 -15.33 16.31
C ASP A 8 4.59 -16.24 16.13
N ALA A 9 3.39 -15.73 16.35
CA ALA A 9 2.16 -16.48 16.17
C ALA A 9 1.98 -16.96 14.72
N VAL A 10 2.27 -16.09 13.74
CA VAL A 10 2.20 -16.44 12.32
C VAL A 10 3.34 -17.37 11.91
N CYS A 11 4.59 -17.05 12.28
CA CYS A 11 5.75 -17.86 11.91
C CYS A 11 5.70 -19.29 12.48
N ARG A 12 5.09 -19.46 13.66
CA ARG A 12 4.83 -20.78 14.28
C ARG A 12 3.50 -21.40 13.85
N ASN A 13 2.77 -20.75 12.96
CA ASN A 13 1.47 -21.14 12.45
C ASN A 13 0.41 -21.43 13.55
N LEU A 14 0.45 -20.68 14.65
CA LEU A 14 -0.56 -20.77 15.72
C LEU A 14 -1.93 -20.21 15.28
N ILE A 15 -1.96 -19.49 14.16
CA ILE A 15 -3.16 -19.00 13.49
C ILE A 15 -3.90 -20.09 12.68
N GLY A 16 -3.32 -21.29 12.57
CA GLY A 16 -4.00 -22.47 12.02
C GLY A 16 -4.11 -22.53 10.50
N ILE A 17 -3.23 -21.88 9.74
CA ILE A 17 -3.23 -22.01 8.27
C ILE A 17 -2.86 -23.45 7.89
N GLY A 18 -3.80 -24.17 7.30
CA GLY A 18 -3.59 -25.55 6.85
C GLY A 18 -4.90 -26.21 6.43
N GLY A 19 -4.80 -27.46 5.98
CA GLY A 19 -5.97 -28.27 5.60
C GLY A 19 -6.87 -27.55 4.59
N HIS A 20 -8.15 -27.40 4.94
CA HIS A 20 -9.17 -26.80 4.09
C HIS A 20 -8.96 -25.30 3.78
N MET A 21 -8.08 -24.60 4.51
CA MET A 21 -7.75 -23.20 4.22
C MET A 21 -6.76 -23.04 3.07
N LEU A 22 -6.00 -24.10 2.75
CA LEU A 22 -5.07 -24.07 1.65
C LEU A 22 -5.79 -24.47 0.35
N PRO A 23 -5.62 -23.71 -0.73
CA PRO A 23 -5.97 -24.18 -2.05
C PRO A 23 -5.31 -25.55 -2.35
N GLY A 24 -6.02 -26.43 -3.06
CA GLY A 24 -5.58 -27.81 -3.27
C GLY A 24 -4.26 -27.99 -4.03
N ASP A 25 -3.78 -26.93 -4.69
CA ASP A 25 -2.49 -26.85 -5.38
C ASP A 25 -1.32 -26.44 -4.47
N ILE A 26 -1.57 -26.13 -3.19
CA ILE A 26 -0.54 -25.71 -2.22
C ILE A 26 -0.30 -26.80 -1.19
N ASP A 27 0.91 -27.36 -1.18
CA ASP A 27 1.34 -28.32 -0.17
C ASP A 27 1.42 -27.69 1.24
N ALA A 28 0.92 -28.42 2.24
CA ALA A 28 0.83 -27.91 3.62
C ALA A 28 2.20 -27.72 4.29
N ASN A 29 3.20 -28.56 3.95
CA ASN A 29 4.55 -28.40 4.47
C ASN A 29 5.24 -27.20 3.82
N ALA A 30 5.05 -27.00 2.51
CA ALA A 30 5.52 -25.82 1.80
C ALA A 30 4.91 -24.52 2.38
N ALA A 31 3.60 -24.50 2.62
CA ALA A 31 2.93 -23.38 3.28
C ALA A 31 3.50 -23.09 4.67
N SER A 32 3.68 -24.13 5.49
CA SER A 32 4.26 -23.99 6.83
C SER A 32 5.71 -23.50 6.78
N ALA A 33 6.50 -23.97 5.83
CA ALA A 33 7.87 -23.52 5.61
C ALA A 33 7.92 -22.04 5.19
N VAL A 34 6.99 -21.59 4.34
CA VAL A 34 6.87 -20.17 3.99
C VAL A 34 6.60 -19.34 5.24
N LEU A 35 5.59 -19.68 6.03
CA LEU A 35 5.27 -18.95 7.26
C LEU A 35 6.47 -18.89 8.22
N ALA A 36 7.15 -20.01 8.45
CA ALA A 36 8.34 -20.08 9.29
C ALA A 36 9.54 -19.27 8.75
N SER A 37 9.56 -18.97 7.45
CA SER A 37 10.60 -18.18 6.79
C SER A 37 10.33 -16.67 6.80
N LEU A 38 9.11 -16.23 7.13
CA LEU A 38 8.77 -14.80 7.16
C LEU A 38 9.63 -14.06 8.20
N ARG A 39 10.11 -12.88 7.83
CA ARG A 39 10.95 -12.05 8.68
C ARG A 39 10.40 -10.62 8.62
N PRO A 40 9.96 -10.06 9.76
CA PRO A 40 9.54 -8.66 9.80
C PRO A 40 10.74 -7.74 9.57
N GLU A 41 10.51 -6.69 8.79
CA GLU A 41 11.47 -5.61 8.59
C GLU A 41 11.41 -4.58 9.72
N SER A 42 12.53 -3.87 9.93
CA SER A 42 12.64 -2.80 10.94
C SER A 42 12.24 -1.42 10.42
N SER A 43 12.17 -1.25 9.09
CA SER A 43 11.70 -0.04 8.42
C SER A 43 11.06 -0.37 7.08
N ILE A 44 10.12 0.45 6.63
CA ILE A 44 9.46 0.30 5.32
C ILE A 44 9.32 1.67 4.63
N SER A 45 9.44 1.70 3.29
CA SER A 45 9.24 2.94 2.54
C SER A 45 7.74 3.30 2.49
N ALA A 46 7.42 4.55 2.81
CA ALA A 46 6.08 5.09 2.62
C ALA A 46 5.92 5.49 1.14
N ARG A 47 5.00 4.82 0.44
CA ARG A 47 4.60 5.18 -0.91
C ARG A 47 3.47 6.20 -0.83
N HIS A 48 3.78 7.46 -1.15
CA HIS A 48 2.81 8.55 -1.06
C HIS A 48 1.87 8.55 -2.28
N THR A 49 0.56 8.55 -2.03
CA THR A 49 -0.45 8.60 -3.10
C THR A 49 -0.66 10.04 -3.54
N ILE A 50 -0.48 10.27 -4.84
CA ILE A 50 -0.82 11.49 -5.57
C ILE A 50 -2.17 11.24 -6.26
N GLY A 51 -3.24 11.73 -5.64
CA GLY A 51 -4.61 11.68 -6.13
C GLY A 51 -4.81 12.48 -7.42
N LEU A 52 -6.00 12.38 -8.01
CA LEU A 52 -6.33 13.08 -9.26
C LEU A 52 -6.41 14.60 -9.12
N LEU A 53 -6.78 15.06 -7.92
CA LEU A 53 -7.03 16.47 -7.62
C LEU A 53 -5.97 17.07 -6.70
N ASP A 54 -5.02 16.27 -6.24
CA ASP A 54 -4.00 16.72 -5.30
C ASP A 54 -3.14 17.82 -5.96
N PRO A 55 -2.89 18.93 -5.25
CA PRO A 55 -1.99 19.98 -5.71
C PRO A 55 -0.58 19.41 -5.99
N ILE A 56 0.01 19.76 -7.14
CA ILE A 56 1.37 19.32 -7.49
C ILE A 56 2.38 20.37 -7.02
N THR A 57 2.03 21.64 -7.17
CA THR A 57 2.82 22.81 -6.79
C THR A 57 2.00 23.75 -5.91
N GLU A 58 2.65 24.73 -5.29
CA GLU A 58 1.98 25.77 -4.50
C GLU A 58 0.86 26.50 -5.26
N GLY A 59 1.08 26.75 -6.56
CA GLY A 59 0.10 27.44 -7.41
C GLY A 59 -1.19 26.67 -7.69
N ASP A 60 -1.23 25.37 -7.36
CA ASP A 60 -2.42 24.53 -7.49
C ASP A 60 -3.35 24.61 -6.27
N ILE A 61 -2.88 25.21 -5.17
CA ILE A 61 -3.65 25.33 -3.93
C ILE A 61 -4.71 26.42 -4.11
N VAL A 62 -5.97 26.00 -4.15
CA VAL A 62 -7.10 26.94 -4.28
C VAL A 62 -7.59 27.43 -2.92
N ARG A 63 -7.63 26.54 -1.91
CA ARG A 63 -8.10 26.83 -0.56
C ARG A 63 -7.17 26.14 0.45
N PRO A 64 -6.19 26.87 1.01
CA PRO A 64 -5.34 26.36 2.06
C PRO A 64 -6.16 25.86 3.25
N VAL A 65 -5.70 24.76 3.86
CA VAL A 65 -6.33 24.16 5.06
C VAL A 65 -5.70 24.73 6.34
N ASP A 66 -4.42 25.14 6.27
CA ASP A 66 -3.66 25.74 7.39
C ASP A 66 -3.55 24.83 8.63
N ASP A 67 -3.55 23.50 8.46
CA ASP A 67 -3.41 22.50 9.54
C ASP A 67 -1.94 22.09 9.84
N GLY A 68 -0.99 22.74 9.15
CA GLY A 68 0.44 22.49 9.27
C GLY A 68 0.94 21.22 8.55
N LEU A 69 0.09 20.56 7.76
CA LEU A 69 0.51 19.49 6.85
C LEU A 69 0.91 20.06 5.48
N PRO A 70 1.76 19.35 4.72
CA PRO A 70 2.07 19.76 3.35
C PRO A 70 0.80 19.65 2.49
N GLU A 71 0.52 20.65 1.65
CA GLU A 71 -0.70 20.66 0.82
C GLU A 71 -0.45 20.39 -0.67
N ASN A 72 0.82 20.21 -1.07
CA ASN A 72 1.21 19.89 -2.43
C ASN A 72 2.40 18.91 -2.47
N LEU A 73 2.64 18.29 -3.63
CA LEU A 73 3.70 17.29 -3.79
C LEU A 73 5.11 17.81 -3.45
N GLU A 74 5.44 19.06 -3.79
CA GLU A 74 6.76 19.64 -3.45
C GLU A 74 6.94 19.71 -1.93
N ALA A 75 5.91 20.17 -1.22
CA ALA A 75 5.89 20.24 0.24
C ALA A 75 5.93 18.84 0.89
N VAL A 76 5.22 17.85 0.32
CA VAL A 76 5.27 16.44 0.78
C VAL A 76 6.69 15.91 0.70
N ILE A 77 7.35 16.10 -0.45
CA ILE A 77 8.74 15.66 -0.67
C ILE A 77 9.67 16.34 0.33
N ALA A 78 9.53 17.64 0.55
CA ALA A 78 10.36 18.39 1.50
C ALA A 78 10.13 17.94 2.94
N ARG A 79 8.88 17.66 3.33
CA ARG A 79 8.50 17.32 4.70
C ARG A 79 8.85 15.89 5.10
N TYR A 80 8.64 14.94 4.19
CA TYR A 80 8.72 13.51 4.50
C TYR A 80 9.87 12.80 3.81
N GLY A 81 10.42 13.37 2.72
CA GLY A 81 11.53 12.78 1.98
C GLY A 81 11.16 11.54 1.18
N ASN A 82 9.90 11.37 0.75
CA ASN A 82 9.46 10.20 -0.01
C ASN A 82 10.32 9.95 -1.26
N ARG A 83 10.44 8.66 -1.60
CA ARG A 83 11.08 8.15 -2.84
C ARG A 83 10.16 7.21 -3.61
N TRP A 84 9.06 6.80 -3.00
CA TRP A 84 8.03 5.95 -3.59
C TRP A 84 6.75 6.76 -3.69
N PHE A 85 6.12 6.72 -4.86
CA PHE A 85 4.86 7.43 -5.12
C PHE A 85 3.84 6.50 -5.80
N LYS A 86 2.56 6.74 -5.58
CA LYS A 86 1.45 6.10 -6.30
C LYS A 86 0.69 7.20 -7.03
N ILE A 87 0.62 7.14 -8.35
CA ILE A 87 -0.03 8.17 -9.17
C ILE A 87 -1.37 7.63 -9.67
N LYS A 88 -2.47 8.30 -9.31
CA LYS A 88 -3.80 7.97 -9.82
C LYS A 88 -3.95 8.46 -11.26
N LEU A 89 -4.55 7.65 -12.13
CA LEU A 89 -4.94 8.00 -13.49
C LEU A 89 -6.45 8.18 -13.61
N SER A 90 -6.86 9.08 -14.49
CA SER A 90 -8.26 9.40 -14.75
C SER A 90 -8.85 8.59 -15.90
N GLY A 91 -8.01 7.96 -16.75
CA GLY A 91 -8.44 7.31 -17.98
C GLY A 91 -8.65 8.27 -19.16
N ALA A 92 -8.62 9.59 -18.91
CA ALA A 92 -8.64 10.62 -19.94
C ALA A 92 -7.19 10.91 -20.37
N ILE A 93 -6.78 10.34 -21.51
CA ILE A 93 -5.38 10.31 -21.97
C ILE A 93 -4.72 11.70 -21.94
N ASP A 94 -5.36 12.72 -22.50
CA ASP A 94 -4.77 14.07 -22.55
C ASP A 94 -4.59 14.69 -21.15
N ALA A 95 -5.56 14.48 -20.25
CA ALA A 95 -5.49 14.95 -18.88
C ALA A 95 -4.43 14.20 -18.06
N ASP A 96 -4.34 12.88 -18.26
CA ASP A 96 -3.32 12.04 -17.64
C ASP A 96 -1.92 12.44 -18.11
N LEU A 97 -1.71 12.69 -19.40
CA LEU A 97 -0.42 13.12 -19.95
C LEU A 97 0.01 14.51 -19.43
N ASP A 98 -0.92 15.47 -19.33
CA ASP A 98 -0.65 16.77 -18.72
C ASP A 98 -0.24 16.60 -17.26
N ARG A 99 -1.04 15.88 -16.47
CA ARG A 99 -0.80 15.67 -15.05
C ARG A 99 0.51 14.92 -14.81
N LEU A 100 0.78 13.84 -15.54
CA LEU A 100 2.02 13.07 -15.44
C LEU A 100 3.25 13.92 -15.79
N THR A 101 3.15 14.82 -16.79
CA THR A 101 4.24 15.74 -17.13
C THR A 101 4.57 16.69 -15.98
N ARG A 102 3.54 17.21 -15.33
CA ARG A 102 3.70 18.12 -14.19
C ARG A 102 4.28 17.40 -12.98
N ILE A 103 3.80 16.19 -12.68
CA ILE A 103 4.35 15.33 -11.62
C ILE A 103 5.82 14.99 -11.93
N ALA A 104 6.14 14.56 -13.16
CA ALA A 104 7.50 14.23 -13.57
C ALA A 104 8.47 15.41 -13.38
N THR A 105 8.03 16.63 -13.71
CA THR A 105 8.82 17.85 -13.49
C THR A 105 9.22 18.02 -12.02
N VAL A 106 8.33 17.68 -11.09
CA VAL A 106 8.61 17.72 -9.65
C VAL A 106 9.53 16.58 -9.23
N LEU A 107 9.20 15.35 -9.60
CA LEU A 107 9.91 14.14 -9.19
C LEU A 107 11.33 14.04 -9.77
N ASP A 108 11.55 14.53 -10.99
CA ASP A 108 12.86 14.45 -11.66
C ASP A 108 13.94 15.32 -10.98
N ARG A 109 13.56 16.18 -10.04
CA ARG A 109 14.50 16.89 -9.17
C ARG A 109 15.10 16.00 -8.08
N LEU A 110 14.49 14.85 -7.78
CA LEU A 110 15.03 13.88 -6.84
C LEU A 110 16.21 13.12 -7.45
N PRO A 111 17.18 12.66 -6.63
CA PRO A 111 18.27 11.81 -7.14
C PRO A 111 17.73 10.48 -7.70
N ASP A 112 16.72 9.92 -7.05
CA ASP A 112 16.05 8.68 -7.42
C ASP A 112 14.58 8.72 -6.97
N TYR A 113 13.73 7.97 -7.67
CA TYR A 113 12.36 7.68 -7.24
C TYR A 113 11.82 6.44 -7.97
N GLN A 114 10.75 5.88 -7.43
CA GLN A 114 9.96 4.82 -8.02
C GLN A 114 8.48 5.20 -7.94
N VAL A 115 7.70 4.80 -8.94
CA VAL A 115 6.26 5.06 -8.96
C VAL A 115 5.47 3.78 -9.20
N THR A 116 4.29 3.72 -8.64
CA THR A 116 3.22 2.84 -9.08
C THR A 116 2.16 3.71 -9.74
N VAL A 117 1.46 3.17 -10.71
CA VAL A 117 0.40 3.90 -11.42
C VAL A 117 -0.90 3.15 -11.23
N ASP A 118 -1.93 3.84 -10.80
CA ASP A 118 -3.21 3.23 -10.43
C ASP A 118 -4.32 3.77 -11.32
N GLY A 119 -4.86 2.89 -12.16
CA GLY A 119 -5.94 3.25 -13.07
C GLY A 119 -7.30 3.33 -12.40
N ASN A 120 -7.44 2.90 -11.14
CA ASN A 120 -8.61 3.06 -10.29
C ASN A 120 -9.95 2.80 -11.03
N GLU A 121 -9.99 1.69 -11.79
CA GLU A 121 -11.14 1.25 -12.58
C GLU A 121 -11.57 2.18 -13.75
N GLN A 122 -10.72 3.11 -14.18
CA GLN A 122 -11.08 4.15 -15.17
C GLN A 122 -10.96 3.73 -16.64
N PHE A 123 -10.17 2.71 -16.97
CA PHE A 123 -9.99 2.30 -18.37
C PHE A 123 -11.09 1.32 -18.79
N ALA A 124 -11.71 1.59 -19.93
CA ALA A 124 -12.79 0.76 -20.47
C ALA A 124 -12.28 -0.45 -21.27
N ALA A 125 -11.02 -0.41 -21.74
CA ALA A 125 -10.41 -1.46 -22.53
C ALA A 125 -8.88 -1.42 -22.48
N ALA A 126 -8.23 -2.54 -22.79
CA ALA A 126 -6.77 -2.65 -22.80
C ALA A 126 -6.12 -1.74 -23.87
N GLU A 127 -6.78 -1.51 -24.99
CA GLU A 127 -6.31 -0.64 -26.08
C GLU A 127 -6.17 0.81 -25.63
N GLN A 128 -7.10 1.30 -24.80
CA GLN A 128 -7.05 2.66 -24.25
C GLN A 128 -5.84 2.84 -23.34
N LEU A 129 -5.57 1.87 -22.47
CA LEU A 129 -4.39 1.88 -21.60
C LEU A 129 -3.09 1.76 -22.43
N GLY A 130 -3.08 0.89 -23.44
CA GLY A 130 -1.95 0.75 -24.36
C GLY A 130 -1.66 2.05 -25.11
N ALA A 131 -2.69 2.78 -25.54
CA ALA A 131 -2.54 4.08 -26.19
C ALA A 131 -1.92 5.12 -25.24
N LEU A 132 -2.34 5.17 -23.98
CA LEU A 132 -1.71 6.05 -22.98
C LEU A 132 -0.23 5.69 -22.78
N LEU A 133 0.10 4.41 -22.58
CA LEU A 133 1.47 3.96 -22.37
C LEU A 133 2.37 4.24 -23.58
N ALA A 134 1.86 4.05 -24.80
CA ALA A 134 2.59 4.38 -26.01
C ALA A 134 2.88 5.88 -26.11
N GLN A 135 1.94 6.75 -25.71
CA GLN A 135 2.17 8.19 -25.69
C GLN A 135 3.15 8.61 -24.59
N ILE A 136 3.09 7.98 -23.41
CA ILE A 136 4.08 8.19 -22.34
C ILE A 136 5.48 7.84 -22.84
N GLU A 137 5.65 6.68 -23.49
CA GLU A 137 6.93 6.23 -24.07
C GLU A 137 7.46 7.20 -25.14
N ALA A 138 6.57 7.76 -25.96
CA ALA A 138 6.93 8.68 -27.04
C ALA A 138 7.31 10.09 -26.54
N MET A 139 7.04 10.46 -25.29
CA MET A 139 7.34 11.78 -24.73
C MET A 139 8.68 11.79 -23.98
N PRO A 140 9.75 12.44 -24.50
CA PRO A 140 11.06 12.45 -23.84
C PRO A 140 11.02 12.99 -22.41
N ARG A 141 10.16 13.97 -22.14
CA ARG A 141 9.94 14.55 -20.79
C ARG A 141 9.35 13.58 -19.77
N LEU A 142 8.81 12.44 -20.22
CA LEU A 142 8.27 11.38 -19.35
C LEU A 142 9.18 10.14 -19.30
N ALA A 143 10.29 10.12 -20.02
CA ALA A 143 11.15 8.93 -20.13
C ALA A 143 11.62 8.41 -18.77
N ARG A 144 12.01 9.31 -17.86
CA ARG A 144 12.43 8.94 -16.50
C ARG A 144 11.27 8.41 -15.67
N LEU A 145 10.12 9.08 -15.71
CA LEU A 145 8.90 8.61 -15.03
C LEU A 145 8.51 7.21 -15.51
N ARG A 146 8.49 7.01 -16.84
CA ARG A 146 8.17 5.73 -17.49
C ARG A 146 9.10 4.60 -17.06
N ALA A 147 10.40 4.87 -16.95
CA ALA A 147 11.40 3.92 -16.46
C ALA A 147 11.27 3.64 -14.95
N ALA A 148 10.70 4.57 -14.19
CA ALA A 148 10.47 4.44 -12.75
C ALA A 148 9.15 3.73 -12.39
N ILE A 149 8.28 3.40 -13.37
CA ILE A 149 7.04 2.67 -13.11
C ILE A 149 7.37 1.22 -12.72
N ALA A 150 7.12 0.89 -11.45
CA ALA A 150 7.30 -0.46 -10.92
C ALA A 150 6.17 -1.40 -11.38
N PHE A 151 4.93 -0.93 -11.40
CA PHE A 151 3.76 -1.68 -11.86
C PHE A 151 2.54 -0.77 -12.07
N ILE A 152 1.53 -1.31 -12.75
CA ILE A 152 0.20 -0.71 -12.91
C ILE A 152 -0.84 -1.46 -12.07
N GLU A 153 -1.63 -0.72 -11.32
CA GLU A 153 -2.67 -1.21 -10.42
C GLU A 153 -4.06 -0.98 -11.01
N GLN A 154 -4.89 -2.03 -10.93
CA GLN A 154 -6.33 -2.01 -11.16
C GLN A 154 -6.77 -1.08 -12.32
N PRO A 155 -6.28 -1.30 -13.56
CA PRO A 155 -6.58 -0.39 -14.66
C PRO A 155 -8.05 -0.42 -15.05
N PHE A 156 -8.70 -1.57 -14.93
CA PHE A 156 -10.06 -1.80 -15.38
C PHE A 156 -11.02 -2.00 -14.22
N SER A 157 -12.32 -1.76 -14.47
CA SER A 157 -13.36 -2.05 -13.50
C SER A 157 -13.47 -3.53 -13.17
N ARG A 158 -14.03 -3.84 -11.99
CA ARG A 158 -14.30 -5.23 -11.58
C ARG A 158 -15.15 -5.99 -12.60
N ALA A 159 -16.04 -5.28 -13.29
CA ALA A 159 -16.95 -5.85 -14.28
C ALA A 159 -16.22 -6.45 -15.49
N ILE A 160 -15.05 -5.92 -15.87
CA ILE A 160 -14.36 -6.35 -17.10
C ILE A 160 -12.97 -6.94 -16.84
N THR A 161 -12.40 -6.76 -15.63
CA THR A 161 -11.03 -7.20 -15.31
C THR A 161 -10.80 -8.67 -15.64
N MET A 162 -11.75 -9.55 -15.28
CA MET A 162 -11.65 -11.00 -15.48
C MET A 162 -11.97 -11.45 -16.92
N GLU A 163 -12.34 -10.52 -17.79
CA GLU A 163 -12.69 -10.77 -19.20
C GLU A 163 -11.70 -10.09 -20.16
N THR A 164 -10.74 -9.33 -19.62
CA THR A 164 -9.82 -8.50 -20.40
C THR A 164 -8.38 -9.04 -20.28
N PRO A 165 -7.91 -9.83 -21.27
CA PRO A 165 -6.50 -10.20 -21.35
C PRO A 165 -5.62 -8.96 -21.55
N LEU A 166 -4.52 -8.87 -20.81
CA LEU A 166 -3.55 -7.77 -20.97
C LEU A 166 -2.76 -7.87 -22.28
N GLY A 167 -2.66 -9.07 -22.85
CA GLY A 167 -1.95 -9.31 -24.11
C GLY A 167 -0.53 -8.77 -24.08
N GLY A 168 -0.17 -7.95 -25.07
CA GLY A 168 1.16 -7.34 -25.18
C GLY A 168 1.52 -6.38 -24.04
N LEU A 169 0.55 -5.88 -23.27
CA LEU A 169 0.82 -4.98 -22.13
C LEU A 169 1.59 -5.70 -21.02
N ALA A 170 1.27 -6.97 -20.77
CA ALA A 170 1.92 -7.76 -19.73
C ALA A 170 3.43 -7.98 -19.97
N ALA A 171 3.89 -7.81 -21.21
CA ALA A 171 5.32 -7.84 -21.55
C ALA A 171 6.04 -6.50 -21.28
N GLN A 172 5.30 -5.41 -21.15
CA GLN A 172 5.86 -4.05 -20.99
C GLN A 172 6.06 -3.67 -19.53
N LEU A 173 5.12 -4.06 -18.66
CA LEU A 173 5.08 -3.71 -17.24
C LEU A 173 4.38 -4.81 -16.43
N PRO A 174 4.66 -4.94 -15.13
CA PRO A 174 3.85 -5.75 -14.23
C PRO A 174 2.50 -5.09 -13.94
N PHE A 175 1.47 -5.92 -13.75
CA PHE A 175 0.11 -5.47 -13.44
C PHE A 175 -0.42 -6.18 -12.21
N LEU A 176 -1.13 -5.45 -11.35
CA LEU A 176 -1.79 -6.01 -10.18
C LEU A 176 -3.30 -5.80 -10.18
N ILE A 177 -4.03 -6.78 -9.65
CA ILE A 177 -5.44 -6.62 -9.30
C ILE A 177 -5.57 -6.16 -7.85
N ASP A 178 -6.52 -5.28 -7.60
CA ASP A 178 -6.86 -4.81 -6.27
C ASP A 178 -8.33 -5.05 -5.97
N GLU A 179 -9.24 -4.16 -6.33
CA GLU A 179 -10.67 -4.31 -6.11
C GLU A 179 -11.26 -5.54 -6.80
N SER A 180 -10.64 -6.00 -7.90
CA SER A 180 -10.99 -7.26 -8.59
C SER A 180 -10.49 -8.51 -7.88
N ASP A 181 -9.73 -8.40 -6.78
CA ASP A 181 -9.42 -9.51 -5.88
C ASP A 181 -10.60 -9.79 -4.94
N ASP A 182 -11.70 -10.26 -5.52
CA ASP A 182 -13.00 -10.41 -4.86
C ASP A 182 -13.21 -11.77 -4.16
N GLY A 183 -12.33 -12.75 -4.39
CA GLY A 183 -12.40 -14.06 -3.75
C GLY A 183 -11.15 -14.92 -3.91
N ASP A 184 -11.15 -16.12 -3.35
CA ASP A 184 -9.95 -16.98 -3.23
C ASP A 184 -9.34 -17.39 -4.58
N GLY A 185 -10.16 -17.49 -5.62
CA GLY A 185 -9.73 -17.82 -6.99
C GLY A 185 -9.38 -16.61 -7.85
N ALA A 186 -9.59 -15.38 -7.38
CA ALA A 186 -9.47 -14.18 -8.21
C ALA A 186 -8.06 -13.99 -8.77
N PHE A 187 -7.03 -14.08 -7.94
CA PHE A 187 -5.65 -13.92 -8.38
C PHE A 187 -5.22 -15.04 -9.36
N ALA A 188 -5.63 -16.28 -9.13
CA ALA A 188 -5.33 -17.39 -10.03
C ALA A 188 -5.96 -17.18 -11.43
N ARG A 189 -7.20 -16.68 -11.48
CA ARG A 189 -7.87 -16.30 -12.75
C ARG A 189 -7.15 -15.14 -13.44
N ALA A 190 -6.86 -14.06 -12.71
CA ALA A 190 -6.19 -12.88 -13.24
C ALA A 190 -4.80 -13.22 -13.80
N ARG A 191 -4.08 -14.18 -13.21
CA ARG A 191 -2.83 -14.69 -13.77
C ARG A 191 -2.98 -15.27 -15.18
N GLY A 192 -4.11 -15.92 -15.48
CA GLY A 192 -4.42 -16.39 -16.83
C GLY A 192 -4.61 -15.27 -17.85
N LEU A 193 -4.81 -14.03 -17.39
CA LEU A 193 -5.01 -12.83 -18.21
C LEU A 193 -3.74 -11.96 -18.29
N GLY A 194 -2.63 -12.39 -17.68
CA GLY A 194 -1.33 -11.70 -17.71
C GLY A 194 -1.00 -10.88 -16.46
N TYR A 195 -1.88 -10.83 -15.46
CA TYR A 195 -1.58 -10.14 -14.20
C TYR A 195 -0.56 -10.94 -13.39
N THR A 196 0.36 -10.24 -12.73
CA THR A 196 1.39 -10.86 -11.89
C THR A 196 1.32 -10.38 -10.44
N GLY A 197 0.64 -9.26 -10.17
CA GLY A 197 0.49 -8.72 -8.82
C GLY A 197 -0.89 -8.90 -8.23
N VAL A 198 -0.96 -8.82 -6.90
CA VAL A 198 -2.20 -8.67 -6.13
C VAL A 198 -1.96 -7.78 -4.92
N SER A 199 -2.98 -7.07 -4.43
CA SER A 199 -2.86 -6.25 -3.22
C SER A 199 -2.94 -7.07 -1.92
N SER A 200 -2.20 -6.62 -0.91
CA SER A 200 -2.41 -6.92 0.50
C SER A 200 -3.01 -5.68 1.16
N LYS A 201 -4.17 -5.87 1.79
CA LYS A 201 -4.89 -4.83 2.55
C LYS A 201 -5.41 -5.46 3.84
N THR A 202 -5.19 -4.81 4.98
CA THR A 202 -5.67 -5.34 6.27
C THR A 202 -7.19 -5.46 6.32
N CYS A 203 -7.91 -4.51 5.70
CA CYS A 203 -9.37 -4.55 5.58
C CYS A 203 -9.92 -5.75 4.78
N LYS A 204 -9.11 -6.34 3.88
CA LYS A 204 -9.48 -7.57 3.15
C LYS A 204 -9.21 -8.84 3.95
N GLY A 205 -8.50 -8.72 5.07
CA GLY A 205 -8.21 -9.80 5.99
C GLY A 205 -6.76 -10.30 5.92
N ILE A 206 -6.23 -10.57 7.11
CA ILE A 206 -4.87 -11.06 7.35
C ILE A 206 -4.64 -12.40 6.65
N TYR A 207 -5.59 -13.33 6.79
CA TYR A 207 -5.50 -14.66 6.18
C TYR A 207 -5.40 -14.60 4.66
N ARG A 208 -6.16 -13.72 3.99
CA ARG A 208 -6.06 -13.56 2.53
C ARG A 208 -4.67 -13.09 2.13
N SER A 209 -4.08 -12.15 2.87
CA SER A 209 -2.72 -11.67 2.61
C SER A 209 -1.66 -12.76 2.82
N LEU A 210 -1.76 -13.54 3.89
CA LEU A 210 -0.84 -14.66 4.17
C LEU A 210 -0.97 -15.78 3.13
N LEU A 211 -2.18 -16.14 2.73
CA LEU A 211 -2.42 -17.15 1.69
C LEU A 211 -1.86 -16.71 0.33
N LYS A 212 -1.98 -15.43 -0.02
CA LYS A 212 -1.33 -14.88 -1.23
C LYS A 212 0.19 -14.94 -1.13
N ALA A 213 0.75 -14.58 0.02
CA ALA A 213 2.19 -14.64 0.23
C ALA A 213 2.73 -16.08 0.15
N ILE A 214 2.00 -17.05 0.70
CA ILE A 214 2.27 -18.48 0.51
C ILE A 214 2.25 -18.81 -0.98
N ARG A 215 1.14 -18.53 -1.67
CA ARG A 215 0.99 -18.82 -3.10
C ARG A 215 2.10 -18.22 -3.96
N ILE A 216 2.52 -16.98 -3.67
CA ILE A 216 3.60 -16.29 -4.38
C ILE A 216 4.94 -16.98 -4.12
N ARG A 217 5.25 -17.30 -2.85
CA ARG A 217 6.55 -17.90 -2.46
C ARG A 217 6.65 -19.39 -2.81
N THR A 218 5.52 -20.07 -3.00
CA THR A 218 5.48 -21.46 -3.51
C THR A 218 5.24 -21.54 -5.02
N ALA A 219 5.11 -20.41 -5.71
CA ALA A 219 4.90 -20.42 -7.15
C ALA A 219 6.13 -21.00 -7.86
N THR A 220 5.88 -21.90 -8.81
CA THR A 220 6.92 -22.48 -9.67
C THR A 220 7.19 -21.63 -10.91
N VAL A 221 6.40 -20.57 -11.11
CA VAL A 221 6.57 -19.62 -12.22
C VAL A 221 7.14 -18.31 -11.68
N PRO A 222 8.02 -17.64 -12.45
CA PRO A 222 8.58 -16.37 -12.06
C PRO A 222 7.54 -15.24 -12.10
N GLY A 223 7.81 -14.19 -11.32
CA GLY A 223 7.14 -12.90 -11.46
C GLY A 223 5.92 -12.60 -10.58
N PRO A 224 5.27 -13.52 -9.84
CA PRO A 224 4.14 -13.11 -9.03
C PRO A 224 4.61 -12.27 -7.84
N PHE A 225 3.88 -11.22 -7.50
CA PHE A 225 4.25 -10.31 -6.42
C PHE A 225 3.04 -9.83 -5.60
N LEU A 226 3.34 -9.31 -4.42
CA LEU A 226 2.37 -8.73 -3.49
C LEU A 226 2.75 -7.27 -3.27
N SER A 227 1.78 -6.37 -3.30
CA SER A 227 1.98 -4.97 -2.93
C SER A 227 1.08 -4.62 -1.75
N GLY A 228 1.61 -3.84 -0.81
CA GLY A 228 0.85 -3.37 0.34
C GLY A 228 0.09 -2.10 -0.04
N GLU A 229 -1.23 -2.16 0.03
CA GLU A 229 -2.12 -1.03 -0.28
C GLU A 229 -2.85 -0.59 0.99
N ASP A 230 -3.20 0.69 1.06
CA ASP A 230 -3.78 1.32 2.25
C ASP A 230 -5.13 1.94 1.92
N LEU A 231 -6.08 1.83 2.85
CA LEU A 231 -7.36 2.53 2.79
C LEU A 231 -7.40 3.62 3.86
N THR A 232 -6.39 4.51 3.84
CA THR A 232 -6.33 5.65 4.77
C THR A 232 -6.26 5.20 6.24
N CYS A 233 -5.37 4.26 6.57
CA CYS A 233 -5.19 3.81 7.95
C CYS A 233 -4.75 4.97 8.85
N GLN A 234 -5.53 5.21 9.90
CA GLN A 234 -5.32 6.27 10.88
C GLN A 234 -4.30 5.84 11.95
N ALA A 235 -3.76 6.81 12.71
CA ALA A 235 -2.89 6.51 13.84
C ALA A 235 -3.61 5.63 14.88
N GLY A 236 -2.85 4.83 15.62
CA GLY A 236 -3.37 3.81 16.52
C GLY A 236 -3.41 2.42 15.86
N LEU A 237 -4.41 1.61 16.22
CA LEU A 237 -4.49 0.20 15.82
C LEU A 237 -4.40 -0.03 14.31
N ALA A 238 -5.11 0.79 13.52
CA ALA A 238 -5.23 0.58 12.07
C ALA A 238 -3.85 0.59 11.39
N VAL A 239 -3.08 1.67 11.56
CA VAL A 239 -1.75 1.77 10.93
C VAL A 239 -0.74 0.80 11.54
N GLN A 240 -0.83 0.50 12.85
CA GLN A 240 0.09 -0.43 13.52
C GLN A 240 -0.06 -1.86 13.01
N GLN A 241 -1.30 -2.36 12.97
CA GLN A 241 -1.59 -3.73 12.55
C GLN A 241 -1.35 -3.92 11.06
N ASP A 242 -1.65 -2.90 10.27
CA ASP A 242 -1.34 -2.92 8.85
C ASP A 242 0.18 -2.94 8.60
N LEU A 243 0.94 -2.02 9.20
CA LEU A 243 2.39 -1.98 9.08
C LEU A 243 3.05 -3.27 9.58
N ALA A 244 2.51 -3.89 10.62
CA ALA A 244 2.98 -5.19 11.10
C ALA A 244 2.74 -6.29 10.06
N LEU A 245 1.56 -6.34 9.43
CA LEU A 245 1.29 -7.32 8.37
C LEU A 245 2.25 -7.14 7.19
N VAL A 246 2.34 -5.93 6.62
CA VAL A 246 3.21 -5.69 5.45
C VAL A 246 4.69 -5.88 5.77
N SER A 247 5.11 -5.57 6.99
CA SER A 247 6.45 -5.86 7.50
C SER A 247 6.73 -7.36 7.51
N LEU A 248 5.84 -8.15 8.11
CA LEU A 248 5.99 -9.60 8.21
C LEU A 248 6.01 -10.27 6.83
N LEU A 249 5.23 -9.74 5.88
CA LEU A 249 5.21 -10.20 4.50
C LEU A 249 6.51 -9.92 3.74
N GLY A 250 7.39 -9.08 4.29
CA GLY A 250 8.68 -8.68 3.70
C GLY A 250 8.52 -7.64 2.58
N LEU A 251 7.51 -6.78 2.66
CA LEU A 251 7.27 -5.75 1.65
C LEU A 251 8.23 -4.56 1.89
N SER A 252 8.85 -4.07 0.82
CA SER A 252 9.84 -2.98 0.90
C SER A 252 9.22 -1.59 0.93
N HIS A 253 7.98 -1.47 0.44
CA HIS A 253 7.19 -0.25 0.43
C HIS A 253 5.70 -0.55 0.60
N VAL A 254 4.94 0.44 1.04
CA VAL A 254 3.50 0.33 1.25
C VAL A 254 2.81 1.68 0.99
N GLU A 255 1.63 1.68 0.37
CA GLU A 255 0.82 2.89 0.25
C GLU A 255 0.57 3.51 1.63
N ARG A 256 0.74 4.83 1.78
CA ARG A 256 0.39 5.55 3.01
C ARG A 256 -0.10 6.96 2.71
N ASN A 257 -1.25 7.28 3.27
CA ASN A 257 -1.96 8.54 3.06
C ASN A 257 -2.82 8.94 4.27
N GLY A 258 -3.17 8.02 5.18
CA GLY A 258 -4.00 8.35 6.35
C GLY A 258 -3.45 9.47 7.24
N HIS A 259 -2.13 9.55 7.39
CA HIS A 259 -1.44 10.61 8.14
C HIS A 259 -1.60 12.02 7.54
N HIS A 260 -2.07 12.12 6.30
CA HIS A 260 -2.30 13.37 5.59
C HIS A 260 -3.76 13.82 5.69
N TYR A 261 -4.70 12.88 5.72
CA TYR A 261 -6.13 13.18 5.70
C TYR A 261 -6.81 13.11 7.06
N VAL A 262 -6.15 12.52 8.06
CA VAL A 262 -6.72 12.32 9.39
C VAL A 262 -5.76 12.81 10.47
N ALA A 263 -6.30 13.64 11.36
CA ALA A 263 -5.60 14.21 12.49
C ALA A 263 -5.35 13.16 13.60
N GLY A 264 -4.34 12.32 13.38
CA GLY A 264 -3.84 11.38 14.39
C GLY A 264 -4.91 10.41 14.89
N MET A 265 -5.18 10.44 16.20
CA MET A 265 -6.18 9.61 16.89
C MET A 265 -7.35 10.48 17.36
N GLN A 266 -7.97 11.22 16.43
CA GLN A 266 -9.10 12.08 16.73
C GLN A 266 -10.24 11.30 17.42
N GLY A 267 -10.80 11.87 18.48
CA GLY A 267 -11.86 11.25 19.29
C GLY A 267 -11.37 10.38 20.45
N ALA A 268 -10.11 9.93 20.45
CA ALA A 268 -9.55 9.19 21.58
C ALA A 268 -9.21 10.10 22.78
N PRO A 269 -9.30 9.62 24.04
CA PRO A 269 -8.81 10.35 25.21
C PRO A 269 -7.29 10.62 25.16
N GLU A 270 -6.82 11.72 25.72
CA GLU A 270 -5.38 12.07 25.76
C GLU A 270 -4.50 10.99 26.43
N ALA A 271 -5.04 10.32 27.44
CA ALA A 271 -4.37 9.19 28.09
C ALA A 271 -4.16 8.02 27.11
N GLU A 272 -5.15 7.72 26.27
CA GLU A 272 -5.04 6.69 25.24
C GLU A 272 -3.99 7.09 24.19
N LYS A 273 -4.09 8.30 23.65
CA LYS A 273 -3.13 8.84 22.67
C LYS A 273 -1.69 8.73 23.16
N THR A 274 -1.47 9.07 24.44
CA THR A 274 -0.15 8.98 25.09
C THR A 274 0.33 7.54 25.16
N ARG A 275 -0.51 6.60 25.62
CA ARG A 275 -0.13 5.17 25.71
C ARG A 275 0.26 4.59 24.35
N PHE A 276 -0.48 4.90 23.28
CA PHE A 276 -0.17 4.44 21.93
C PHE A 276 1.16 5.03 21.40
N ALA A 277 1.43 6.31 21.68
CA ALA A 277 2.68 6.96 21.31
C ALA A 277 3.89 6.36 22.06
N GLU A 278 3.76 6.17 23.37
CA GLU A 278 4.82 5.63 24.23
C GLU A 278 5.13 4.16 23.93
N ALA A 279 4.13 3.38 23.53
CA ALA A 279 4.31 2.00 23.09
C ALA A 279 5.18 1.89 21.81
N HIS A 280 5.20 2.95 20.98
CA HIS A 280 5.88 2.96 19.69
C HIS A 280 6.62 4.28 19.41
N PRO A 281 7.70 4.59 20.17
CA PRO A 281 8.34 5.91 20.15
C PRO A 281 9.01 6.27 18.82
N GLY A 282 9.27 5.29 17.95
CA GLY A 282 9.79 5.52 16.59
C GLY A 282 8.72 5.64 15.51
N LEU A 283 7.51 5.12 15.77
CA LEU A 283 6.43 5.10 14.79
C LEU A 283 5.73 6.45 14.69
N TYR A 284 5.68 7.19 15.80
CA TYR A 284 4.92 8.43 15.91
C TYR A 284 5.81 9.64 16.19
N GLU A 285 5.41 10.77 15.63
CA GLU A 285 5.80 12.10 16.10
C GLU A 285 4.62 12.74 16.85
N ARG A 286 4.92 13.75 17.68
CA ARG A 286 3.89 14.51 18.38
C ARG A 286 3.29 15.54 17.42
N GLY A 287 2.00 15.40 17.12
CA GLY A 287 1.20 16.41 16.44
C GLY A 287 0.34 17.22 17.40
N PRO A 288 -0.33 18.28 16.91
CA PRO A 288 -1.24 19.11 17.72
C PRO A 288 -2.42 18.31 18.29
N ASP A 289 -2.95 17.35 17.52
CA ASP A 289 -4.13 16.56 17.91
C ASP A 289 -3.80 15.17 18.47
N GLY A 290 -2.51 14.86 18.67
CA GLY A 290 -2.03 13.58 19.15
C GLY A 290 -0.92 12.95 18.30
N PRO A 291 -0.66 11.64 18.46
CA PRO A 291 0.36 10.95 17.68
C PRO A 291 0.03 10.97 16.19
N ARG A 292 1.02 11.36 15.38
CA ARG A 292 0.98 11.34 13.92
C ARG A 292 2.05 10.39 13.42
N LEU A 293 1.79 9.66 12.34
CA LEU A 293 2.77 8.75 11.75
C LEU A 293 4.06 9.50 11.38
N SER A 294 5.20 9.08 11.91
CA SER A 294 6.50 9.67 11.61
C SER A 294 7.07 9.04 10.35
N ILE A 295 7.25 9.86 9.30
CA ILE A 295 7.96 9.49 8.07
C ILE A 295 9.22 10.35 7.98
N ARG A 296 10.39 9.70 7.88
CA ARG A 296 11.70 10.36 7.74
C ARG A 296 12.46 9.72 6.59
N ASP A 297 13.00 10.55 5.70
CA ASP A 297 13.69 10.10 4.48
C ASP A 297 12.85 9.10 3.67
N GLY A 298 11.53 9.30 3.67
CA GLY A 298 10.55 8.47 2.98
C GLY A 298 10.30 7.11 3.64
N ARG A 299 10.78 6.89 4.86
CA ARG A 299 10.68 5.62 5.58
C ARG A 299 9.95 5.76 6.90
N ILE A 300 9.27 4.68 7.29
CA ILE A 300 8.59 4.53 8.57
C ILE A 300 9.39 3.53 9.40
N ALA A 301 9.71 3.90 10.65
CA ALA A 301 10.32 2.99 11.60
C ALA A 301 9.25 2.08 12.20
N ILE A 302 9.42 0.77 12.03
CA ILE A 302 8.44 -0.27 12.42
C ILE A 302 9.03 -1.34 13.35
N GLY A 303 10.28 -1.16 13.78
CA GLY A 303 10.97 -2.10 14.69
C GLY A 303 10.27 -2.32 16.03
N SER A 304 9.43 -1.38 16.49
CA SER A 304 8.66 -1.53 17.73
C SER A 304 7.40 -2.42 17.58
N LEU A 305 7.02 -2.82 16.36
CA LEU A 305 5.78 -3.56 16.11
C LEU A 305 5.84 -5.04 16.52
N GLY A 306 7.02 -5.55 16.90
CA GLY A 306 7.20 -6.90 17.43
C GLY A 306 6.75 -7.11 18.88
N ALA A 307 5.95 -6.19 19.44
CA ALA A 307 5.40 -6.30 20.79
C ALA A 307 4.42 -7.49 20.92
N VAL A 308 4.12 -7.87 22.18
CA VAL A 308 3.13 -8.92 22.47
C VAL A 308 1.77 -8.55 21.90
N GLY A 309 1.09 -9.53 21.31
CA GLY A 309 -0.16 -9.31 20.58
C GLY A 309 0.08 -8.77 19.17
N TYR A 310 -0.94 -8.14 18.60
CA TYR A 310 -0.87 -7.64 17.23
C TYR A 310 -0.41 -6.19 17.18
N ALA A 311 0.89 -5.99 17.45
CA ALA A 311 1.64 -4.75 17.20
C ALA A 311 1.13 -3.48 17.89
N SER A 312 0.19 -3.61 18.83
CA SER A 312 -0.49 -2.46 19.44
C SER A 312 0.28 -1.83 20.59
N GLY A 313 0.87 -2.66 21.46
CA GLY A 313 1.59 -2.26 22.68
C GLY A 313 0.75 -1.56 23.77
N ALA A 314 -0.39 -0.97 23.39
CA ALA A 314 -1.44 -0.41 24.24
C ALA A 314 -2.80 -0.99 23.81
N LEU A 315 -3.87 -0.67 24.54
CA LEU A 315 -5.24 -0.99 24.13
C LEU A 315 -6.08 0.30 24.11
N PRO A 316 -7.13 0.37 23.26
CA PRO A 316 -8.12 1.42 23.34
C PRO A 316 -8.74 1.53 24.73
N ASP A 317 -9.15 2.73 25.09
CA ASP A 317 -9.94 2.96 26.29
C ASP A 317 -11.40 2.57 26.03
N PHE A 318 -11.72 1.31 26.31
CA PHE A 318 -13.06 0.78 26.10
C PHE A 318 -14.14 1.47 26.95
N GLU A 319 -13.77 2.10 28.07
CA GLU A 319 -14.72 2.84 28.91
C GLU A 319 -15.09 4.21 28.30
N ALA A 320 -14.23 4.74 27.42
CA ALA A 320 -14.46 5.99 26.71
C ALA A 320 -15.22 5.80 25.38
N MET A 321 -15.54 4.56 24.98
CA MET A 321 -16.26 4.30 23.74
C MET A 321 -17.75 4.65 23.86
N GLU A 322 -18.27 5.35 22.87
CA GLU A 322 -19.70 5.65 22.75
C GLU A 322 -20.41 4.63 21.86
N PRO A 323 -21.68 4.27 22.15
CA PRO A 323 -22.48 3.47 21.24
C PRO A 323 -22.59 4.14 19.86
N LEU A 324 -22.45 3.34 18.79
CA LEU A 324 -22.77 3.80 17.44
C LEU A 324 -24.27 4.17 17.39
N SER A 325 -24.55 5.45 17.13
CA SER A 325 -25.90 5.99 16.95
C SER A 325 -26.42 5.77 15.54
#